data_AF-A0A3C1H112-F1
#
_entry.id   AF-A0A3C1H112-F1
#
_cell.length_a   1.000
_cell.length_b   1.000
_cell.length_c   1.000
_cell.angle_alpha   90.00
_cell.angle_beta   90.00
_cell.angle_gamma   90.00
#
_symmetry.space_group_name_H-M   'P 1'
#
loop_
_entity.id
_entity.type
_entity.pdbx_description
1 polymer ?
#
loop_
_entity_poly.entity_id
_entity_poly.type
_entity_poly.pdbx_seq_one_letter_code
_entity_poly.pdbx_strand_id
1 'polypeptide(L)'
;MRTSEMQISEHIGTQFTFENFNVTPQNRAAFEKAGRFAEDSRAKPLYLTGGYCMGKTHLLFAVRNAILRLRPDCRVILTDAKLLCEEMVHTLTAHQTLDLFYESYRSADALLIDDIQLLAGKDATQKALIRLLNALSESGGQIMLTASGSGEQLNRRLCAEGFPGEAVSVG
;
A
#
# COMPACT_ATOMS: atom_id res chain seq x y z
N MET A 1 -8.16 -14.90 18.04
CA MET A 1 -7.05 -13.95 17.76
C MET A 1 -7.65 -12.86 16.90
N ARG A 2 -7.68 -11.62 17.42
CA ARG A 2 -8.32 -10.47 16.78
C ARG A 2 -7.31 -9.80 15.85
N THR A 3 -7.38 -10.11 14.56
CA THR A 3 -6.79 -9.28 13.51
C THR A 3 -7.73 -8.10 13.35
N SER A 4 -7.29 -6.90 13.74
CA SER A 4 -8.06 -5.67 13.58
C SER A 4 -8.08 -5.29 12.11
N GLU A 5 -9.03 -5.87 11.38
CA GLU A 5 -9.38 -5.50 10.01
C GLU A 5 -9.76 -4.02 9.97
N MET A 6 -9.21 -3.29 9.00
CA MET A 6 -9.94 -2.21 8.36
C MET A 6 -11.29 -2.83 7.95
N GLN A 7 -12.38 -2.56 8.66
CA GLN A 7 -13.71 -3.16 8.41
C GLN A 7 -14.35 -2.58 7.14
N ILE A 8 -13.67 -2.70 6.01
CA ILE A 8 -14.34 -2.93 4.74
C ILE A 8 -14.53 -4.44 4.75
N SER A 9 -15.76 -4.91 5.01
CA SER A 9 -16.01 -6.36 5.04
C SER A 9 -15.44 -6.99 3.77
N GLU A 10 -14.90 -8.21 3.85
CA GLU A 10 -14.42 -8.96 2.67
C GLU A 10 -15.39 -8.83 1.47
N HIS A 11 -16.70 -8.82 1.76
CA HIS A 11 -17.75 -8.56 0.78
C HIS A 11 -17.70 -7.16 0.14
N ILE A 12 -17.51 -6.08 0.90
CA ILE A 12 -17.39 -4.72 0.34
C ILE A 12 -16.09 -4.60 -0.48
N GLY A 13 -14.99 -5.22 -0.03
CA GLY A 13 -13.71 -5.20 -0.74
C GLY A 13 -13.77 -5.85 -2.14
N THR A 14 -14.65 -6.85 -2.33
CA THR A 14 -14.85 -7.49 -3.64
C THR A 14 -15.59 -6.60 -4.65
N GLN A 15 -16.29 -5.56 -4.21
CA GLN A 15 -17.01 -4.64 -5.10
C GLN A 15 -16.09 -3.60 -5.75
N PHE A 16 -14.93 -3.34 -5.15
CA PHE A 16 -13.92 -2.43 -5.69
C PHE A 16 -13.07 -3.16 -6.73
N THR A 17 -13.53 -3.18 -7.97
CA THR A 17 -12.81 -3.76 -9.12
C THR A 17 -12.51 -2.70 -10.17
N PHE A 18 -11.61 -3.01 -11.12
CA PHE A 18 -11.33 -2.10 -12.22
C PHE A 18 -12.57 -1.86 -13.10
N GLU A 19 -13.42 -2.88 -13.26
CA GLU A 19 -14.66 -2.79 -14.03
C GLU A 19 -15.67 -1.81 -13.42
N ASN A 20 -15.64 -1.64 -12.08
CA ASN A 20 -16.51 -0.71 -11.35
C ASN A 20 -15.88 0.68 -11.14
N PHE A 21 -14.67 0.93 -11.65
CA PHE A 21 -14.01 2.22 -11.50
C PHE A 21 -14.41 3.18 -12.62
N ASN A 22 -14.92 4.36 -12.26
CA ASN A 22 -15.31 5.36 -13.25
C ASN A 22 -14.08 6.14 -13.78
N VAL A 23 -13.66 5.81 -15.01
CA VAL A 23 -12.51 6.44 -15.66
C VAL A 23 -12.88 7.81 -16.25
N THR A 24 -12.10 8.82 -15.91
CA THR A 24 -12.16 10.19 -16.44
C THR A 24 -10.82 10.56 -17.08
N PRO A 25 -10.76 11.63 -17.89
CA PRO A 25 -9.47 12.12 -18.41
C PRO A 25 -8.43 12.40 -17.32
N GLN A 26 -8.85 12.85 -16.13
CA GLN A 26 -7.97 13.21 -15.01
C GLN A 26 -7.38 11.98 -14.32
N ASN A 27 -8.17 10.91 -14.14
CA ASN A 27 -7.73 9.71 -13.40
C ASN A 27 -7.22 8.57 -14.31
N ARG A 28 -7.31 8.73 -15.63
CA ARG A 28 -6.93 7.72 -16.63
C ARG A 28 -5.50 7.21 -16.45
N ALA A 29 -4.55 8.10 -16.21
CA ALA A 29 -3.15 7.71 -16.04
C ALA A 29 -2.96 6.82 -14.81
N ALA A 30 -3.63 7.13 -13.68
CA ALA A 30 -3.60 6.30 -12.49
C ALA A 30 -4.28 4.94 -12.72
N PHE A 31 -5.43 4.93 -13.41
CA PHE A 31 -6.14 3.70 -13.76
C PHE A 31 -5.27 2.77 -14.61
N GLU A 32 -4.64 3.29 -15.67
CA GLU A 32 -3.78 2.50 -16.56
C GLU A 32 -2.54 1.96 -15.84
N LYS A 33 -1.91 2.78 -14.98
CA LYS A 33 -0.76 2.35 -14.19
C LYS A 33 -1.13 1.29 -13.15
N ALA A 34 -2.26 1.45 -12.47
CA ALA A 34 -2.77 0.47 -11.52
C ALA A 34 -3.06 -0.87 -12.22
N GLY A 35 -3.66 -0.83 -13.43
CA GLY A 35 -3.88 -2.03 -14.25
C GLY A 35 -2.57 -2.76 -14.56
N ARG A 36 -1.56 -2.03 -15.09
CA ARG A 36 -0.24 -2.62 -15.39
C ARG A 36 0.45 -3.16 -14.15
N PHE A 37 0.34 -2.46 -13.02
CA PHE A 37 0.91 -2.91 -11.75
C PHE A 37 0.31 -4.23 -11.27
N ALA A 38 -0.99 -4.43 -11.46
CA ALA A 38 -1.64 -5.69 -11.11
C ALA A 38 -1.23 -6.87 -12.01
N GLU A 39 -0.92 -6.59 -13.28
CA GLU A 39 -0.52 -7.60 -14.27
C GLU A 39 0.97 -8.00 -14.17
N ASP A 40 1.86 -7.03 -13.96
CA ASP A 40 3.31 -7.24 -13.92
C ASP A 40 3.81 -7.36 -12.49
N SER A 41 4.14 -8.59 -12.05
CA SER A 41 4.64 -8.85 -10.70
C SER A 41 5.98 -8.20 -10.38
N ARG A 42 6.67 -7.59 -11.37
CA ARG A 42 7.95 -6.90 -11.23
C ARG A 42 7.82 -5.39 -11.43
N ALA A 43 6.59 -4.88 -11.50
CA ALA A 43 6.33 -3.46 -11.60
C ALA A 43 7.05 -2.69 -10.48
N LYS A 44 7.57 -1.50 -10.82
CA LYS A 44 8.13 -0.59 -9.82
C LYS A 44 7.07 -0.24 -8.78
N PRO A 45 7.46 0.07 -7.53
CA PRO A 45 6.53 0.57 -6.53
C PRO A 45 5.68 1.72 -7.05
N LEU A 46 4.37 1.64 -6.82
CA LEU A 46 3.38 2.58 -7.34
C LEU A 46 2.83 3.45 -6.21
N TYR A 47 2.86 4.76 -6.42
CA TYR A 47 2.32 5.76 -5.50
C TYR A 47 1.09 6.42 -6.08
N LEU A 48 -0.08 6.15 -5.51
CA LEU A 48 -1.30 6.87 -5.86
C LEU A 48 -1.49 8.08 -4.96
N THR A 49 -1.49 9.27 -5.54
CA THR A 49 -1.74 10.52 -4.81
C THR A 49 -3.03 11.18 -5.28
N GLY A 50 -3.59 12.07 -4.47
CA GLY A 50 -4.79 12.84 -4.83
C GLY A 50 -5.59 13.27 -3.62
N GLY A 51 -6.55 14.17 -3.81
CA GLY A 51 -7.48 14.59 -2.77
C GLY A 51 -8.36 13.46 -2.21
N TYR A 52 -9.14 13.78 -1.19
CA TYR A 52 -10.11 12.85 -0.61
C TYR A 52 -11.15 12.42 -1.65
N CYS A 53 -11.64 11.19 -1.55
CA CYS A 53 -12.70 10.64 -2.42
C CYS A 53 -12.37 10.60 -3.93
N MET A 54 -11.10 10.65 -4.33
CA MET A 54 -10.70 10.54 -5.74
C MET A 54 -10.53 9.10 -6.24
N GLY A 55 -10.87 8.09 -5.43
CA GLY A 55 -10.83 6.69 -5.85
C GLY A 55 -9.48 5.97 -5.64
N LYS A 56 -8.58 6.52 -4.83
CA LYS A 56 -7.30 5.87 -4.47
C LYS A 56 -7.51 4.51 -3.80
N THR A 57 -8.31 4.46 -2.74
CA THR A 57 -8.67 3.22 -2.05
C THR A 57 -9.37 2.25 -3.00
N HIS A 58 -10.26 2.73 -3.88
CA HIS A 58 -10.88 1.87 -4.91
C HIS A 58 -9.83 1.21 -5.78
N LEU A 59 -8.88 1.98 -6.35
CA LEU A 59 -7.81 1.42 -7.18
C LEU A 59 -6.90 0.46 -6.40
N LEU A 60 -6.61 0.74 -5.13
CA LEU A 60 -5.85 -0.16 -4.26
C LEU A 60 -6.53 -1.54 -4.12
N PHE A 61 -7.84 -1.56 -3.84
CA PHE A 61 -8.61 -2.79 -3.77
C PHE A 61 -8.78 -3.46 -5.14
N ALA A 62 -8.94 -2.68 -6.22
CA ALA A 62 -9.03 -3.21 -7.57
C ALA A 62 -7.74 -3.94 -7.97
N VAL A 63 -6.57 -3.39 -7.62
CA VAL A 63 -5.26 -4.04 -7.79
C VAL A 63 -5.19 -5.33 -6.99
N ARG A 64 -5.56 -5.31 -5.69
CA ARG A 64 -5.62 -6.53 -4.85
C ARG A 64 -6.43 -7.63 -5.53
N ASN A 65 -7.65 -7.29 -5.93
CA ASN A 65 -8.60 -8.20 -6.55
C ASN A 65 -8.08 -8.77 -7.87
N ALA A 66 -7.47 -7.93 -8.71
CA ALA A 66 -6.88 -8.36 -9.96
C ALA A 66 -5.67 -9.28 -9.73
N ILE A 67 -4.78 -8.97 -8.77
CA ILE A 67 -3.64 -9.83 -8.42
C ILE A 67 -4.13 -11.20 -7.98
N LEU A 68 -5.11 -11.27 -7.06
CA LEU A 68 -5.63 -12.55 -6.57
C LEU A 68 -6.41 -13.32 -7.66
N ARG A 69 -7.02 -12.63 -8.62
CA ARG A 69 -7.65 -13.26 -9.79
C ARG A 69 -6.63 -13.88 -10.73
N LEU A 70 -5.51 -13.20 -10.98
CA LEU A 70 -4.46 -13.63 -11.90
C LEU A 70 -3.51 -14.66 -11.27
N ARG A 71 -3.25 -14.53 -9.96
CA ARG A 71 -2.34 -15.35 -9.17
C ARG A 71 -3.02 -15.70 -7.83
N PRO A 72 -3.86 -16.75 -7.78
CA PRO A 72 -4.61 -17.11 -6.58
C PRO A 72 -3.75 -17.48 -5.37
N ASP A 73 -2.53 -17.99 -5.61
CA ASP A 73 -1.59 -18.38 -4.55
C ASP A 73 -0.73 -17.21 -4.04
N CYS A 74 -0.89 -16.02 -4.60
CA CYS A 74 -0.13 -14.82 -4.25
C CYS A 74 -0.51 -14.32 -2.86
N ARG A 75 0.48 -14.13 -1.98
CA ARG A 75 0.27 -13.54 -0.67
C ARG A 75 0.24 -12.02 -0.75
N VAL A 76 -0.97 -11.47 -0.84
CA VAL A 76 -1.22 -10.03 -0.84
C VAL A 76 -1.56 -9.55 0.56
N ILE A 77 -0.77 -8.62 1.10
CA ILE A 77 -1.09 -7.91 2.35
C ILE A 77 -1.67 -6.55 1.98
N LEU A 78 -2.91 -6.29 2.41
CA LEU A 78 -3.55 -4.97 2.34
C LEU A 78 -3.75 -4.45 3.76
N THR A 79 -3.24 -3.26 4.05
CA THR A 79 -3.37 -2.60 5.35
C THR A 79 -3.53 -1.09 5.16
N ASP A 80 -4.00 -0.39 6.18
CA ASP A 80 -3.81 1.06 6.26
C ASP A 80 -2.58 1.39 7.14
N ALA A 81 -2.11 2.63 7.02
CA ALA A 81 -0.95 3.08 7.76
C ALA A 81 -1.16 3.19 9.27
N LYS A 82 -2.39 3.38 9.75
CA LYS A 82 -2.71 3.41 11.18
C LYS A 82 -2.60 2.02 11.78
N LEU A 83 -3.14 1.01 11.13
CA LEU A 83 -3.06 -0.38 11.54
C LEU A 83 -1.60 -0.86 11.55
N LEU A 84 -0.83 -0.52 10.51
CA LEU A 84 0.60 -0.80 10.45
C LEU A 84 1.33 -0.22 11.68
N CYS A 85 1.04 1.03 12.04
CA CYS A 85 1.56 1.66 13.26
C CYS A 85 1.20 0.86 14.53
N GLU A 86 -0.07 0.48 14.66
CA GLU A 86 -0.59 -0.22 15.84
C GLU A 86 0.08 -1.59 16.01
N GLU A 87 0.26 -2.34 14.92
CA GLU A 87 0.97 -3.62 14.91
C GLU A 87 2.45 -3.48 15.29
N MET A 88 3.12 -2.45 14.77
CA MET A 88 4.50 -2.16 15.15
C MET A 88 4.63 -1.86 16.64
N VAL A 89 3.76 -0.98 17.16
CA VAL A 89 3.76 -0.62 18.58
C VAL A 89 3.46 -1.84 19.44
N HIS A 90 2.48 -2.64 19.05
CA HIS A 90 2.12 -3.87 19.75
C HIS A 90 3.30 -4.86 19.82
N THR A 91 4.03 -5.05 18.72
CA THR A 91 5.22 -5.91 18.69
C THR A 91 6.27 -5.43 19.69
N LEU A 92 6.53 -4.12 19.73
CA LEU A 92 7.48 -3.53 20.67
C LEU A 92 7.04 -3.65 22.14
N THR A 93 5.75 -3.44 22.43
CA THR A 93 5.24 -3.51 23.81
C THR A 93 5.12 -4.93 24.32
N ALA A 94 4.97 -5.92 23.43
CA ALA A 94 5.00 -7.35 23.76
C ALA A 94 6.42 -7.88 24.05
N HIS A 95 7.42 -7.02 24.16
CA HIS A 95 8.85 -7.37 24.28
C HIS A 95 9.36 -8.27 23.14
N GLN A 96 8.70 -8.21 21.98
CA GLN A 96 9.13 -8.90 20.77
C GLN A 96 10.11 -8.02 19.98
N THR A 97 10.96 -8.66 19.18
CA THR A 97 11.88 -7.92 18.30
C THR A 97 11.12 -7.34 17.12
N LEU A 98 11.56 -6.18 16.63
CA LEU A 98 11.04 -5.62 15.37
C LEU A 98 11.25 -6.58 14.19
N ASP A 99 12.19 -7.52 14.28
CA ASP A 99 12.40 -8.55 13.27
C ASP A 99 11.16 -9.42 13.06
N LEU A 100 10.40 -9.74 14.12
CA LEU A 100 9.15 -10.50 13.98
C LEU A 100 8.08 -9.72 13.22
N PHE A 101 8.04 -8.40 13.40
CA PHE A 101 7.20 -7.52 12.60
C PHE A 101 7.66 -7.54 11.14
N TYR A 102 8.95 -7.40 10.83
CA TYR A 102 9.42 -7.42 9.45
C TYR A 102 9.20 -8.78 8.76
N GLU A 103 9.37 -9.90 9.47
CA GLU A 103 9.16 -11.25 8.93
C GLU A 103 7.70 -11.51 8.50
N SER A 104 6.72 -10.91 9.20
CA SER A 104 5.31 -11.05 8.82
C SER A 104 4.99 -10.41 7.45
N TYR A 105 5.78 -9.40 7.05
CA TYR A 105 5.62 -8.71 5.77
C TYR A 105 6.61 -9.18 4.69
N ARG A 106 7.81 -9.67 5.05
CA ARG A 106 8.84 -10.15 4.11
C ARG A 106 8.36 -11.30 3.22
N SER A 107 7.40 -12.08 3.72
CA SER A 107 6.80 -13.20 2.99
C SER A 107 5.65 -12.79 2.07
N ALA A 108 5.35 -11.49 1.94
CA ALA A 108 4.34 -10.99 1.03
C ALA A 108 4.88 -10.90 -0.41
N ASP A 109 4.08 -11.34 -1.37
CA ASP A 109 4.34 -11.11 -2.79
C ASP A 109 3.93 -9.68 -3.20
N ALA A 110 2.95 -9.10 -2.49
CA ALA A 110 2.53 -7.73 -2.67
C ALA A 110 2.10 -7.07 -1.33
N LEU A 111 2.54 -5.83 -1.11
CA LEU A 111 2.16 -4.99 0.02
C LEU A 111 1.44 -3.73 -0.47
N LEU A 112 0.18 -3.60 -0.08
CA LEU A 112 -0.71 -2.52 -0.44
C LEU A 112 -1.05 -1.72 0.82
N ILE A 113 -0.61 -0.46 0.90
CA ILE A 113 -0.84 0.38 2.10
C ILE A 113 -1.67 1.60 1.75
N ASP A 114 -2.81 1.73 2.42
CA ASP A 114 -3.69 2.89 2.29
C ASP A 114 -3.30 4.02 3.25
N ASP A 115 -3.59 5.27 2.86
CA ASP A 115 -3.54 6.47 3.69
C ASP A 115 -2.22 6.70 4.46
N ILE A 116 -1.08 6.58 3.78
CA ILE A 116 0.26 6.75 4.41
C ILE A 116 0.46 8.13 5.06
N GLN A 117 -0.33 9.15 4.69
CA GLN A 117 -0.27 10.47 5.31
C GLN A 117 -0.58 10.43 6.82
N LEU A 118 -1.25 9.39 7.31
CA LEU A 118 -1.49 9.18 8.74
C LEU A 118 -0.20 8.94 9.55
N LEU A 119 0.93 8.72 8.88
CA LEU A 119 2.26 8.63 9.47
C LEU A 119 2.98 9.97 9.56
N ALA A 120 2.43 11.05 9.01
CA ALA A 120 3.07 12.36 9.05
C ALA A 120 3.40 12.77 10.51
N GLY A 121 4.61 13.29 10.72
CA GLY A 121 5.12 13.64 12.05
C GLY A 121 5.56 12.47 12.95
N LYS A 122 5.36 11.21 12.55
CA LYS A 122 5.79 10.02 13.31
C LYS A 122 7.14 9.49 12.82
N ASP A 123 8.23 10.21 13.10
CA ASP A 123 9.56 9.93 12.54
C ASP A 123 10.05 8.49 12.72
N ALA A 124 9.89 7.94 13.93
CA ALA A 124 10.32 6.56 14.22
C ALA A 124 9.55 5.55 13.36
N THR A 125 8.24 5.74 13.22
CA THR A 125 7.41 4.85 12.39
C THR A 125 7.72 5.02 10.91
N GLN A 126 7.91 6.25 10.42
CA GLN A 126 8.29 6.50 9.03
C GLN A 126 9.60 5.80 8.68
N LYS A 127 10.63 5.87 9.54
CA LYS A 127 11.91 5.17 9.32
C LYS A 127 11.75 3.66 9.25
N ALA A 128 10.93 3.08 10.12
CA ALA A 128 10.69 1.64 10.10
C ALA A 128 9.86 1.20 8.88
N LEU A 129 8.87 1.99 8.46
CA LEU A 129 8.17 1.77 7.19
C LEU A 129 9.16 1.76 6.02
N ILE A 130 10.04 2.75 5.90
CA ILE A 130 11.03 2.82 4.82
C ILE A 130 11.92 1.57 4.79
N ARG A 131 12.37 1.09 5.96
CA ARG A 131 13.14 -0.16 6.07
C ARG A 131 12.34 -1.37 5.59
N LEU A 132 11.07 -1.46 5.97
CA LEU A 132 10.18 -2.52 5.50
C LEU A 132 10.03 -2.48 3.98
N LEU A 133 9.76 -1.30 3.41
CA LEU A 133 9.56 -1.13 1.96
C LEU A 133 10.84 -1.49 1.17
N ASN A 134 12.01 -1.07 1.65
CA ASN A 134 13.28 -1.43 1.03
C ASN A 134 13.51 -2.95 1.05
N ALA A 135 13.33 -3.59 2.21
CA ALA A 135 13.52 -5.03 2.35
C ALA A 135 12.56 -5.84 1.46
N LEU A 136 11.31 -5.37 1.31
CA LEU A 136 10.33 -6.00 0.43
C LEU A 136 10.68 -5.78 -1.06
N SER A 137 11.10 -4.57 -1.43
CA SER A 137 11.53 -4.27 -2.79
C SER A 137 12.76 -5.09 -3.20
N GLU A 138 13.71 -5.29 -2.29
CA GLU A 138 14.92 -6.10 -2.52
C GLU A 138 14.61 -7.59 -2.69
N SER A 139 13.57 -8.09 -2.01
CA SER A 139 13.10 -9.48 -2.15
C SER A 139 12.17 -9.70 -3.35
N GLY A 140 11.87 -8.64 -4.12
CA GLY A 140 11.05 -8.71 -5.33
C GLY A 140 9.55 -8.58 -5.07
N GLY A 141 9.13 -8.24 -3.84
CA GLY A 141 7.74 -7.97 -3.51
C GLY A 141 7.25 -6.67 -4.12
N GLN A 142 6.02 -6.68 -4.64
CA GLN A 142 5.39 -5.50 -5.21
C GLN A 142 4.86 -4.57 -4.12
N ILE A 143 4.96 -3.26 -4.35
CA ILE A 143 4.55 -2.26 -3.36
C ILE A 143 3.61 -1.24 -4.01
N MET A 144 2.45 -1.01 -3.40
CA MET A 144 1.54 0.06 -3.79
C MET A 144 1.12 0.86 -2.58
N LEU A 145 1.27 2.18 -2.64
CA LEU A 145 0.99 3.08 -1.53
C LEU A 145 0.00 4.14 -1.99
N THR A 146 -0.95 4.52 -1.14
CA THR A 146 -1.84 5.65 -1.40
C THR A 146 -1.57 6.79 -0.43
N ALA A 147 -1.76 8.02 -0.90
CA ALA A 147 -1.65 9.18 -0.05
C ALA A 147 -2.71 10.23 -0.40
N SER A 148 -3.46 10.68 0.61
CA SER A 148 -4.38 11.81 0.50
C SER A 148 -3.72 13.11 0.95
N GLY A 149 -4.00 14.23 0.28
CA GLY A 149 -3.63 15.57 0.75
C GLY A 149 -2.14 15.76 1.04
N SER A 150 -1.77 15.94 2.33
CA SER A 150 -0.41 16.22 2.83
C SER A 150 0.61 15.09 2.66
N GLY A 151 0.22 13.97 2.03
CA GLY A 151 1.09 12.84 1.70
C GLY A 151 2.33 13.18 0.86
N GLU A 152 2.37 14.35 0.23
CA GLU A 152 3.51 14.86 -0.51
C GLU A 152 4.79 14.98 0.35
N GLN A 153 4.68 15.25 1.66
CA GLN A 153 5.85 15.28 2.56
C GLN A 153 6.47 13.89 2.76
N LEU A 154 5.64 12.86 2.96
CA LEU A 154 6.14 11.49 3.12
C LEU A 154 6.70 10.95 1.82
N ASN A 155 6.05 11.26 0.68
CA ASN A 155 6.57 10.96 -0.65
C ASN A 155 7.95 11.60 -0.87
N ARG A 156 8.12 12.89 -0.50
CA ARG A 156 9.43 13.56 -0.56
C ARG A 156 10.49 12.86 0.29
N ARG A 157 10.13 12.39 1.48
CA ARG A 157 11.05 11.65 2.36
C ARG A 157 11.45 10.30 1.76
N LEU A 158 10.52 9.57 1.19
CA LEU A 158 10.81 8.30 0.50
C LEU A 158 11.74 8.49 -0.69
N CYS A 159 11.50 9.51 -1.51
CA CYS A 159 12.40 9.87 -2.61
C CYS A 159 13.79 10.27 -2.10
N ALA A 160 13.88 11.05 -1.01
CA ALA A 160 15.15 11.46 -0.41
C ALA A 160 15.96 10.27 0.15
N GLU A 161 15.27 9.23 0.61
CA GLU A 161 15.86 7.99 1.12
C GLU A 161 16.11 6.96 0.00
N GLY A 162 15.92 7.36 -1.26
CA GLY A 162 16.25 6.55 -2.43
C GLY A 162 15.26 5.44 -2.76
N PHE A 163 14.05 5.46 -2.19
CA PHE A 163 13.03 4.45 -2.47
C PHE A 163 12.60 4.52 -3.96
N PRO A 164 12.75 3.43 -4.74
CA PRO A 164 12.40 3.44 -6.15
C PRO A 164 10.87 3.44 -6.28
N GLY A 165 10.28 4.49 -6.82
CA GLY A 165 8.82 4.54 -6.97
C GLY A 165 8.37 5.50 -8.05
N GLU A 166 7.20 5.20 -8.62
CA GLU A 166 6.52 6.10 -9.55
C GLU A 166 5.26 6.66 -8.90
N ALA A 167 5.19 7.98 -8.78
CA ALA A 167 4.00 8.67 -8.27
C ALA A 167 3.07 9.09 -9.42
N VAL A 168 1.78 8.85 -9.25
CA VAL A 168 0.73 9.26 -10.19
C VAL A 168 -0.47 9.82 -9.43
N SER A 169 -1.02 10.94 -9.90
CA SER A 169 -2.23 11.52 -9.33
C SER A 169 -3.47 10.83 -9.87
N VAL A 170 -4.46 10.59 -9.00
CA VAL A 170 -5.80 10.08 -9.37
C VAL A 170 -6.79 11.22 -9.66
N GLY A 171 -6.33 12.48 -9.65
CA GLY A 171 -7.16 13.66 -9.96
C GLY A 171 -6.35 14.91 -10.21
#